data_AF-X0U584-F1
#
_entry.id   AF-X0U584-F1
#
_cell.length_a   1.000
_cell.length_b   1.000
_cell.length_c   1.000
_cell.angle_alpha   90.00
_cell.angle_beta   90.00
_cell.angle_gamma   90.00
#
_symmetry.space_group_name_H-M   'P 1'
#
loop_
_entity.id
_entity.type
_entity.pdbx_description
1 polymer ?
#
loop_
_entity_poly.entity_id
_entity_poly.type
_entity_poly.pdbx_seq_one_letter_code
_entity_poly.pdbx_strand_id
1 'polypeptide(L)'
;MGPDPAELEDLYSTPHGCASCEDQLFLTDELVLVQVVYTNALPDRIECYDIDNGEGGFTYEPYFVHLDCWENFMEELDELTEHTPPTPDLLSIYDCSQCKSGIRAWETSCLVTPGELRRSPRAPEGVQGIHFDNCLGEPQLICISCITRMNDEVFEMWEDFSHNGECSEGSHIRCWRGNACHDNGCPCPKEQAC
;
A
#
# COMPACT_ATOMS: atom_id res chain seq x y z
N MET A 1 -15.06 -37.00 -21.11
CA MET A 1 -14.69 -35.71 -21.73
C MET A 1 -14.48 -34.77 -20.55
N GLY A 2 -13.26 -34.27 -20.37
CA GLY A 2 -13.02 -33.21 -19.38
C GLY A 2 -13.68 -31.91 -19.84
N PRO A 3 -13.90 -30.95 -18.93
CA PRO A 3 -14.32 -29.60 -19.31
C PRO A 3 -13.29 -29.00 -20.28
N ASP A 4 -13.76 -28.16 -21.20
CA ASP A 4 -12.89 -27.41 -22.10
C ASP A 4 -12.00 -26.47 -21.26
N PRO A 5 -10.67 -26.41 -21.48
CA PRO A 5 -9.81 -25.46 -20.80
C PRO A 5 -10.32 -24.02 -20.79
N ALA A 6 -10.97 -23.57 -21.88
CA ALA A 6 -11.56 -22.23 -21.94
C ALA A 6 -12.73 -22.04 -20.96
N GLU A 7 -13.54 -23.09 -20.73
CA GLU A 7 -14.63 -23.06 -19.75
C GLU A 7 -14.11 -23.01 -18.30
N LEU A 8 -12.90 -23.53 -18.06
CA LEU A 8 -12.25 -23.43 -16.76
C LEU A 8 -11.70 -22.02 -16.51
N GLU A 9 -11.06 -21.39 -17.49
CA GLU A 9 -10.53 -20.02 -17.35
C GLU A 9 -11.62 -19.03 -16.96
N ASP A 10 -12.79 -19.08 -17.60
CA ASP A 10 -13.93 -18.23 -17.26
C ASP A 10 -14.40 -18.44 -15.80
N LEU A 11 -14.33 -19.68 -15.30
CA LEU A 11 -14.76 -20.02 -13.93
C LEU A 11 -13.82 -19.48 -12.85
N TYR A 12 -12.53 -19.36 -13.16
CA TYR A 12 -11.52 -18.87 -12.21
C TYR A 12 -11.21 -17.39 -12.38
N SER A 13 -11.68 -16.75 -13.45
CA SER A 13 -11.52 -15.31 -13.65
C SER A 13 -12.13 -14.47 -12.52
N THR A 14 -11.50 -13.32 -12.24
CA THR A 14 -11.98 -12.34 -11.27
C THR A 14 -12.24 -11.01 -11.97
N PRO A 15 -12.91 -10.02 -11.37
CA PRO A 15 -13.02 -8.69 -11.97
C PRO A 15 -11.74 -7.85 -11.82
N HIS A 16 -10.68 -8.40 -11.20
CA HIS A 16 -9.47 -7.67 -10.87
C HIS A 16 -8.35 -7.97 -11.87
N GLY A 17 -7.58 -6.95 -12.23
CA GLY A 17 -6.33 -7.07 -12.97
C GLY A 17 -5.14 -6.75 -12.07
N CYS A 18 -3.97 -7.29 -12.40
CA CYS A 18 -2.72 -6.88 -11.78
C CYS A 18 -2.45 -5.42 -12.13
N ALA A 19 -2.22 -4.56 -11.15
CA ALA A 19 -1.93 -3.15 -11.39
C ALA A 19 -0.67 -2.94 -12.25
N SER A 20 0.31 -3.84 -12.13
CA SER A 20 1.61 -3.73 -12.80
C SER A 20 1.60 -4.21 -14.25
N CYS A 21 1.27 -5.48 -14.48
CA CYS A 21 1.35 -6.11 -15.80
C CYS A 21 0.03 -6.07 -16.57
N GLU A 22 -1.04 -5.52 -15.98
CA GLU A 22 -2.40 -5.46 -16.54
C GLU A 22 -3.05 -6.82 -16.82
N ASP A 23 -2.35 -7.93 -16.53
CA ASP A 23 -2.90 -9.27 -16.70
C ASP A 23 -4.07 -9.52 -15.75
N GLN A 24 -5.02 -10.28 -16.25
CA GLN A 24 -6.20 -10.72 -15.52
C GLN A 24 -5.79 -11.58 -14.30
N LEU A 25 -6.31 -11.25 -13.10
CA LEU A 25 -6.12 -12.07 -11.91
C LEU A 25 -7.16 -13.19 -11.86
N PHE A 26 -6.71 -14.38 -11.46
CA PHE A 26 -7.52 -15.56 -11.26
C PHE A 26 -7.61 -15.89 -9.76
N LEU A 27 -8.61 -16.71 -9.42
CA LEU A 27 -8.69 -17.29 -8.09
C LEU A 27 -7.45 -18.14 -7.81
N THR A 28 -6.99 -18.14 -6.57
CA THR A 28 -5.78 -18.86 -6.10
C THR A 28 -4.45 -18.37 -6.67
N ASP A 29 -4.44 -17.28 -7.46
CA ASP A 29 -3.20 -16.61 -7.81
C ASP A 29 -2.57 -16.01 -6.54
N GLU A 30 -1.25 -16.12 -6.43
CA GLU A 30 -0.49 -15.48 -5.37
C GLU A 30 -0.34 -14.00 -5.69
N LEU A 31 -0.89 -13.16 -4.82
CA LEU A 31 -1.01 -11.72 -5.04
C LEU A 31 -0.83 -10.94 -3.75
N VAL A 32 -0.57 -9.66 -3.92
CA VAL A 32 -0.36 -8.69 -2.85
C VAL A 32 -1.45 -7.63 -2.97
N LEU A 33 -2.16 -7.43 -1.86
CA LEU A 33 -3.07 -6.31 -1.68
C LEU A 33 -2.29 -5.14 -1.07
N VAL A 34 -2.24 -4.04 -1.80
CA VAL A 34 -1.53 -2.80 -1.45
C VAL A 34 -2.55 -1.73 -1.09
N GLN A 35 -2.54 -1.25 0.15
CA GLN A 35 -3.53 -0.28 0.65
C GLN A 35 -2.84 0.90 1.31
N VAL A 36 -3.36 2.11 1.10
CA VAL A 36 -2.96 3.30 1.87
C VAL A 36 -3.84 3.41 3.11
N VAL A 37 -3.21 3.51 4.28
CA VAL A 37 -3.90 3.49 5.58
C VAL A 37 -3.30 4.51 6.54
N TYR A 38 -4.09 4.91 7.54
CA TYR A 38 -3.54 5.45 8.79
C TYR A 38 -3.19 4.32 9.75
N THR A 39 -2.00 4.38 10.34
CA THR A 39 -1.55 3.40 11.34
C THR A 39 -1.68 3.94 12.75
N ASN A 40 -2.21 3.14 13.67
CA ASN A 40 -2.27 3.47 15.08
C ASN A 40 -1.83 2.28 15.95
N ALA A 41 -1.32 2.55 17.15
CA ALA A 41 -0.96 1.51 18.09
C ALA A 41 -1.99 1.40 19.21
N LEU A 42 -2.46 0.18 19.43
CA LEU A 42 -3.13 -0.25 20.64
C LEU A 42 -2.15 -1.04 21.52
N PRO A 43 -2.48 -1.27 22.81
CA PRO A 43 -1.56 -1.95 23.74
C PRO A 43 -1.07 -3.34 23.28
N ASP A 44 -1.81 -4.02 22.43
CA ASP A 44 -1.57 -5.39 21.99
C ASP A 44 -1.41 -5.57 20.47
N ARG A 45 -1.65 -4.52 19.67
CA ARG A 45 -1.61 -4.61 18.20
C ARG A 45 -1.46 -3.26 17.51
N ILE A 46 -1.11 -3.30 16.24
CA ILE A 46 -1.26 -2.17 15.32
C ILE A 46 -2.63 -2.26 14.66
N GLU A 47 -3.36 -1.15 14.60
CA GLU A 47 -4.58 -1.01 13.81
C GLU A 47 -4.30 -0.14 12.59
N CYS A 48 -4.92 -0.52 11.48
CA CYS A 48 -4.88 0.22 10.22
C CYS A 48 -6.29 0.68 9.89
N TYR A 49 -6.44 1.93 9.47
CA TYR A 49 -7.72 2.52 9.08
C TYR A 49 -7.62 3.06 7.67
N ASP A 50 -8.65 2.80 6.86
CA ASP A 50 -8.76 3.40 5.53
C ASP A 50 -8.88 4.93 5.64
N ILE A 51 -8.39 5.65 4.63
CA ILE A 51 -8.40 7.12 4.58
C ILE A 51 -9.67 7.59 3.85
N ASP A 52 -10.66 8.08 4.59
CA ASP A 52 -11.93 8.60 4.04
C ASP A 52 -11.76 9.99 3.40
N ASN A 53 -12.43 10.24 2.28
CA ASN A 53 -12.35 11.51 1.54
C ASN A 53 -13.37 12.58 2.00
N GLY A 54 -14.20 12.28 3.01
CA GLY A 54 -15.26 13.11 3.53
C GLY A 54 -16.58 13.05 2.76
N GLU A 55 -16.61 12.37 1.60
CA GLU A 55 -17.76 12.26 0.69
C GLU A 55 -18.39 10.87 0.68
N GLY A 56 -18.01 10.01 1.64
CA GLY A 56 -18.50 8.63 1.74
C GLY A 56 -17.75 7.66 0.83
N GLY A 57 -16.53 8.00 0.43
CA GLY A 57 -15.60 7.13 -0.29
C GLY A 57 -14.21 7.17 0.34
N PHE A 58 -13.27 6.46 -0.30
CA PHE A 58 -11.88 6.43 0.11
C PHE A 58 -11.06 7.42 -0.71
N THR A 59 -10.01 7.95 -0.10
CA THR A 59 -9.05 8.86 -0.76
C THR A 59 -8.16 8.08 -1.73
N TYR A 60 -7.81 6.85 -1.38
CA TYR A 60 -6.92 6.00 -2.15
C TYR A 60 -7.56 4.63 -2.39
N GLU A 61 -7.70 4.26 -3.66
CA GLU A 61 -8.16 2.92 -4.04
C GLU A 61 -7.04 1.89 -3.81
N PRO A 62 -7.35 0.67 -3.33
CA PRO A 62 -6.37 -0.36 -3.13
C PRO A 62 -5.99 -1.05 -4.45
N TYR A 63 -4.77 -1.57 -4.52
CA TYR A 63 -4.27 -2.31 -5.69
C TYR A 63 -4.04 -3.78 -5.40
N PHE A 64 -4.38 -4.62 -6.36
CA PHE A 64 -3.94 -6.01 -6.41
C PHE A 64 -2.78 -6.13 -7.40
N VAL A 65 -1.70 -6.78 -6.96
CA VAL A 65 -0.49 -6.98 -7.75
C VAL A 65 -0.09 -8.44 -7.65
N HIS A 66 0.30 -9.08 -8.76
CA HIS A 66 0.91 -10.42 -8.69
C HIS A 66 2.11 -10.39 -7.74
N LEU A 67 2.32 -11.48 -6.99
CA LEU A 67 3.43 -11.56 -6.05
C LEU A 67 4.79 -11.28 -6.75
N ASP A 68 5.04 -11.89 -7.90
CA ASP A 68 6.26 -11.67 -8.70
C ASP A 68 6.44 -10.20 -9.13
N CYS A 69 5.35 -9.52 -9.52
CA CYS A 69 5.41 -8.10 -9.87
C CYS A 69 5.76 -7.24 -8.65
N TRP A 70 5.19 -7.57 -7.48
CA TRP A 70 5.49 -6.90 -6.24
C TRP A 70 6.95 -7.11 -5.79
N GLU A 71 7.47 -8.33 -5.92
CA GLU A 71 8.88 -8.62 -5.63
C GLU A 71 9.82 -7.75 -6.47
N ASN A 72 9.55 -7.58 -7.77
CA ASN A 72 10.33 -6.68 -8.62
C ASN A 72 10.28 -5.22 -8.13
N PHE A 73 9.10 -4.72 -7.71
CA PHE A 73 8.99 -3.37 -7.14
C PHE A 73 9.82 -3.19 -5.87
N MET A 74 9.86 -4.23 -5.03
CA MET A 74 10.65 -4.20 -3.80
C MET A 74 12.15 -4.24 -4.08
N GLU A 75 12.61 -5.00 -5.09
CA GLU A 75 14.01 -4.99 -5.53
C GLU A 75 14.42 -3.60 -6.04
N GLU A 76 13.61 -2.96 -6.87
CA GLU A 76 13.89 -1.59 -7.35
C GLU A 76 13.88 -0.57 -6.20
N LEU A 77 12.94 -0.70 -5.26
CA LEU A 77 12.89 0.17 -4.08
C LEU A 77 14.09 -0.04 -3.15
N ASP A 78 14.59 -1.27 -3.02
CA ASP A 78 15.82 -1.59 -2.29
C ASP A 78 17.01 -0.83 -2.89
N GLU A 79 17.17 -0.85 -4.21
CA GLU A 79 18.23 -0.09 -4.91
C GLU A 79 18.13 1.42 -4.66
N LEU A 80 16.92 1.98 -4.68
CA LEU A 80 16.67 3.40 -4.40
C LEU A 80 16.93 3.79 -2.94
N THR A 81 16.85 2.83 -2.02
CA THR A 81 16.95 3.09 -0.57
C THR A 81 18.25 2.60 0.07
N GLU A 82 19.12 1.88 -0.66
CA GLU A 82 20.36 1.28 -0.17
C GLU A 82 21.24 2.26 0.63
N HIS A 83 21.29 3.52 0.22
CA HIS A 83 22.14 4.55 0.83
C HIS A 83 21.39 5.49 1.79
N THR A 84 20.10 5.25 2.03
CA THR A 84 19.28 6.08 2.90
C THR A 84 19.23 5.46 4.30
N PRO A 85 19.91 6.04 5.30
CA PRO A 85 19.89 5.47 6.65
C PRO A 85 18.48 5.56 7.24
N PRO A 86 18.07 4.59 8.09
CA PRO A 86 16.82 4.69 8.83
C PRO A 86 16.82 5.97 9.67
N THR A 87 15.70 6.68 9.68
CA THR A 87 15.51 7.84 10.56
C THR A 87 15.02 7.35 11.92
N PRO A 88 15.84 7.38 12.98
CA PRO A 88 15.41 7.00 14.32
C PRO A 88 14.41 8.03 14.85
N ASP A 89 13.29 7.56 15.38
CA ASP A 89 12.21 8.41 15.87
C ASP A 89 11.68 7.86 17.19
N LEU A 90 11.86 8.58 18.30
CA LEU A 90 11.44 8.12 19.63
C LEU A 90 9.92 8.04 19.78
N LEU A 91 9.17 8.63 18.85
CA LEU A 91 7.71 8.61 18.82
C LEU A 91 7.17 7.55 17.85
N SER A 92 8.04 6.72 17.26
CA SER A 92 7.59 5.65 16.37
C SER A 92 6.82 4.58 17.15
N ILE A 93 5.73 4.12 16.54
CA ILE A 93 4.92 3.00 17.03
C ILE A 93 5.23 1.69 16.31
N TYR A 94 5.87 1.78 15.14
CA TYR A 94 6.25 0.65 14.30
C TYR A 94 7.45 1.04 13.43
N ASP A 95 8.17 0.06 12.88
CA ASP A 95 9.28 0.30 11.96
C ASP A 95 8.87 -0.11 10.54
N CYS A 96 9.21 0.72 9.56
CA CYS A 96 9.00 0.40 8.14
C CYS A 96 9.64 -0.95 7.80
N SER A 97 8.87 -1.85 7.17
CA SER A 97 9.39 -3.15 6.72
C SER A 97 10.56 -3.00 5.75
N GLN A 98 10.55 -1.92 4.95
CA GLN A 98 11.58 -1.60 3.97
C GLN A 98 12.80 -0.90 4.60
N CYS A 99 12.74 0.42 4.79
CA CYS A 99 13.91 1.21 5.20
C CYS A 99 14.19 1.22 6.71
N LYS A 100 13.42 0.48 7.53
CA LYS A 100 13.50 0.43 9.00
C LYS A 100 13.33 1.79 9.70
N SER A 101 12.88 2.82 8.99
CA SER A 101 12.56 4.11 9.60
C SER A 101 11.25 4.01 10.39
N GLY A 102 11.19 4.66 11.56
CA GLY A 102 10.01 4.60 12.42
C GLY A 102 8.77 5.25 11.79
N ILE A 103 7.60 4.68 11.98
CA ILE A 103 6.26 5.15 11.59
C ILE A 103 5.53 5.65 12.85
N ARG A 104 4.97 6.85 12.83
CA ARG A 104 4.22 7.44 13.96
C ARG A 104 2.75 7.04 13.93
N ALA A 105 2.08 7.21 15.07
CA ALA A 105 0.63 7.10 15.13
C ALA A 105 -0.04 8.14 14.22
N TRP A 106 -1.11 7.72 13.54
CA TRP A 106 -1.88 8.48 12.55
C TRP A 106 -1.09 8.94 11.33
N GLU A 107 0.07 8.34 11.07
CA GLU A 107 0.80 8.60 9.86
C GLU A 107 0.26 7.77 8.70
N THR A 108 0.17 8.41 7.54
CA THR A 108 -0.13 7.73 6.28
C THR A 108 0.98 6.71 6.02
N SER A 109 0.60 5.47 5.78
CA SER A 109 1.50 4.36 5.47
C SER A 109 0.84 3.46 4.44
N CYS A 110 1.61 2.53 3.90
CA CYS A 110 1.09 1.49 3.04
C CYS A 110 1.07 0.14 3.77
N LEU A 111 -0.10 -0.47 3.84
CA LEU A 111 -0.29 -1.84 4.30
C LEU A 111 -0.22 -2.78 3.10
N VAL A 112 0.73 -3.69 3.14
CA VAL A 112 1.03 -4.66 2.09
C VAL A 112 0.70 -6.04 2.63
N THR A 113 -0.32 -6.67 2.05
CA THR A 113 -0.84 -7.95 2.54
C THR A 113 -0.70 -9.02 1.46
N PRO A 114 0.17 -10.03 1.63
CA PRO A 114 0.27 -11.15 0.71
C PRO A 114 -0.88 -12.15 0.91
N GLY A 115 -1.45 -12.68 -0.17
CA GLY A 115 -2.61 -13.55 -0.09
C GLY A 115 -3.10 -14.02 -1.47
N GLU A 116 -4.35 -14.46 -1.53
CA GLU A 116 -4.96 -14.91 -2.78
C GLU A 116 -6.45 -14.53 -2.86
N LEU A 117 -6.98 -14.44 -4.07
CA LEU A 117 -8.42 -14.25 -4.28
C LEU A 117 -9.14 -15.59 -4.17
N ARG A 118 -10.18 -15.65 -3.34
CA ARG A 118 -11.01 -16.84 -3.10
C ARG A 118 -12.48 -16.57 -3.35
N ARG A 119 -13.20 -17.61 -3.77
CA ARG A 119 -14.67 -17.58 -3.75
C ARG A 119 -15.17 -17.59 -2.31
N SER A 120 -16.01 -16.63 -1.97
CA SER A 120 -16.70 -16.61 -0.70
C SER A 120 -17.54 -17.89 -0.54
N PRO A 121 -17.40 -18.62 0.59
CA PRO A 121 -18.28 -19.74 0.89
C PRO A 121 -19.72 -19.29 1.19
N ARG A 122 -19.94 -17.99 1.42
CA ARG A 122 -21.25 -17.39 1.70
C ARG A 122 -21.77 -16.66 0.46
N ALA A 123 -23.00 -16.97 0.08
CA ALA A 123 -23.72 -16.33 -1.03
C ALA A 123 -25.11 -15.88 -0.56
N PRO A 124 -25.21 -14.83 0.29
CA PRO A 124 -26.48 -14.39 0.86
C PRO A 124 -27.52 -13.97 -0.20
N GLU A 125 -27.06 -13.49 -1.36
CA GLU A 125 -27.90 -13.11 -2.50
C GLU A 125 -27.86 -14.14 -3.65
N GLY A 126 -27.35 -15.34 -3.39
CA GLY A 126 -27.21 -16.40 -4.40
C GLY A 126 -26.02 -16.25 -5.35
N VAL A 127 -25.30 -15.14 -5.29
CA VAL A 127 -24.03 -14.91 -5.99
C VAL A 127 -22.88 -15.11 -5.01
N GLN A 128 -21.93 -16.00 -5.35
CA GLN A 128 -20.69 -16.11 -4.60
C GLN A 128 -19.82 -14.90 -4.92
N GLY A 129 -19.57 -14.06 -3.92
CA GLY A 129 -18.61 -12.96 -4.05
C GLY A 129 -17.17 -13.47 -4.09
N ILE A 130 -16.27 -12.66 -4.59
CA ILE A 130 -14.82 -12.87 -4.48
C ILE A 130 -14.35 -12.10 -3.24
N HIS A 131 -13.44 -12.70 -2.48
CA HIS A 131 -12.81 -12.06 -1.33
C HIS A 131 -11.32 -12.35 -1.34
N PHE A 132 -10.55 -11.43 -0.79
CA PHE A 132 -9.11 -11.61 -0.59
C PHE A 132 -8.87 -12.34 0.75
N ASP A 133 -8.02 -13.36 0.72
CA ASP A 133 -7.63 -14.14 1.89
C ASP A 133 -6.12 -13.97 2.16
N ASN A 134 -5.79 -13.42 3.32
CA ASN A 134 -4.42 -13.23 3.77
C ASN A 134 -3.85 -14.54 4.33
N CYS A 135 -3.46 -15.45 3.43
CA CYS A 135 -2.95 -16.77 3.81
C CYS A 135 -1.48 -17.04 3.44
N LEU A 136 -0.79 -16.09 2.81
CA LEU A 136 0.58 -16.29 2.29
C LEU A 136 1.68 -15.66 3.14
N GLY A 137 1.35 -14.81 4.12
CA GLY A 137 2.36 -14.20 4.98
C GLY A 137 1.81 -13.23 6.02
N GLU A 138 2.71 -12.60 6.76
CA GLU A 138 2.33 -11.50 7.65
C GLU A 138 2.22 -10.19 6.85
N PRO A 139 1.19 -9.36 7.10
CA PRO A 139 1.12 -8.03 6.53
C PRO A 139 2.33 -7.19 6.92
N GLN A 140 2.79 -6.36 5.98
CA GLN A 140 3.91 -5.47 6.14
C GLN A 140 3.45 -4.02 6.09
N LEU A 141 4.09 -3.16 6.88
CA LEU A 141 3.87 -1.71 6.84
C LEU A 141 5.07 -1.01 6.21
N ILE A 142 4.82 -0.36 5.08
CA ILE A 142 5.78 0.49 4.39
C ILE A 142 5.45 1.95 4.72
N CYS A 143 6.44 2.69 5.21
CA CYS A 143 6.26 4.11 5.53
C CYS A 143 5.97 4.94 4.27
N ILE A 144 5.29 6.08 4.45
CA ILE A 144 5.00 7.04 3.36
C ILE A 144 6.23 7.38 2.52
N SER A 145 7.38 7.67 3.14
CA SER A 145 8.61 8.02 2.40
C SER A 145 9.03 6.96 1.37
N CYS A 146 8.97 5.67 1.74
CA CYS A 146 9.30 4.56 0.85
C CYS A 146 8.24 4.37 -0.24
N ILE A 147 6.96 4.38 0.12
CA ILE A 147 5.89 4.17 -0.85
C ILE A 147 5.74 5.37 -1.80
N THR A 148 6.01 6.60 -1.37
CA THR A 148 6.12 7.76 -2.29
C THR A 148 7.26 7.55 -3.27
N ARG A 149 8.44 7.06 -2.84
CA ARG A 149 9.54 6.76 -3.80
C ARG A 149 9.13 5.68 -4.79
N MET A 150 8.48 4.62 -4.32
CA MET A 150 7.94 3.58 -5.20
C MET A 150 6.93 4.19 -6.19
N ASN A 151 6.01 5.01 -5.72
CA ASN A 151 4.99 5.67 -6.54
C ASN A 151 5.61 6.59 -7.62
N ASP A 152 6.65 7.33 -7.26
CA ASP A 152 7.23 8.36 -8.13
C ASP A 152 8.30 7.79 -9.10
N GLU A 153 9.03 6.75 -8.69
CA GLU A 153 10.23 6.28 -9.40
C GLU A 153 10.10 4.85 -9.96
N VAL A 154 9.20 4.02 -9.43
CA VAL A 154 9.06 2.60 -9.81
C VAL A 154 7.74 2.37 -10.56
N PHE A 155 6.62 2.66 -9.91
CA PHE A 155 5.29 2.42 -10.45
C PHE A 155 4.26 3.38 -9.85
N GLU A 156 3.70 4.26 -10.69
CA GLU A 156 2.69 5.24 -10.30
C GLU A 156 1.35 4.54 -9.99
N MET A 157 1.05 4.40 -8.70
CA MET A 157 -0.19 3.81 -8.19
C MET A 157 -1.24 4.87 -7.91
N TRP A 158 -0.87 6.01 -7.32
CA TRP A 158 -1.80 7.05 -6.92
C TRP A 158 -1.36 8.43 -7.41
N GLU A 159 -2.31 9.19 -7.93
CA GLU A 159 -2.17 10.62 -8.19
C GLU A 159 -2.16 11.37 -6.84
N ASP A 160 -1.31 12.39 -6.71
CA ASP A 160 -1.25 13.30 -5.54
C ASP A 160 -1.04 12.62 -4.17
N PHE A 161 -0.31 11.50 -4.12
CA PHE A 161 -0.06 10.74 -2.90
C PHE A 161 0.76 11.52 -1.83
N SER A 162 0.10 11.84 -0.71
CA SER A 162 0.69 12.61 0.39
C SER A 162 0.03 12.31 1.74
N HIS A 163 0.67 12.71 2.84
CA HIS A 163 0.12 12.61 4.19
C HIS A 163 -0.84 13.75 4.50
N ASN A 164 -0.43 15.00 4.24
CA ASN A 164 -1.17 16.24 4.53
C ASN A 164 -1.15 17.22 3.35
N GLY A 165 -1.06 16.73 2.11
CA GLY A 165 -1.02 17.60 0.90
C GLY A 165 0.34 18.19 0.60
N GLU A 166 1.40 17.73 1.26
CA GLU A 166 2.76 18.09 0.91
C GLU A 166 3.18 17.55 -0.46
N CYS A 167 4.17 18.21 -1.07
CA CYS A 167 4.84 17.73 -2.27
C CYS A 167 5.63 16.44 -2.02
N SER A 168 5.94 15.66 -3.07
CA SER A 168 6.71 14.40 -2.98
C SER A 168 8.01 14.51 -2.19
N GLU A 169 8.78 15.58 -2.38
CA GLU A 169 10.02 15.79 -1.64
C GLU A 169 9.75 15.98 -0.13
N GLY A 170 8.65 16.64 0.22
CA GLY A 170 8.12 16.74 1.59
C GLY A 170 7.72 15.38 2.17
N SER A 171 7.07 14.52 1.38
CA SER A 171 6.75 13.13 1.70
C SER A 171 7.99 12.28 1.96
N HIS A 172 9.02 12.42 1.13
CA HIS A 172 10.29 11.69 1.30
C HIS A 172 10.99 12.05 2.60
N ILE A 173 11.10 13.35 2.92
CA ILE A 173 11.80 13.81 4.14
C ILE A 173 10.89 13.90 5.36
N ARG A 174 9.59 13.64 5.19
CA ARG A 174 8.54 13.71 6.22
C ARG A 174 8.47 15.06 6.94
N CYS A 175 8.40 16.14 6.15
CA CYS A 175 8.55 17.51 6.67
C CYS A 175 7.50 17.91 7.73
N TRP A 176 6.33 17.27 7.77
CA TRP A 176 5.29 17.49 8.79
C TRP A 176 5.69 17.02 10.19
N ARG A 177 6.69 16.15 10.33
CA ARG A 177 7.08 15.57 11.63
C ARG A 177 7.78 16.55 12.58
N GLY A 178 8.15 17.74 12.11
CA GLY A 178 8.79 18.78 12.92
C GLY A 178 8.37 20.19 12.51
N ASN A 179 9.02 21.21 13.09
CA ASN A 179 8.83 22.62 12.70
C ASN A 179 9.38 22.95 11.29
N ALA A 180 9.81 21.94 10.54
CA ALA A 180 10.44 22.08 9.23
C ALA A 180 9.49 22.65 8.17
N CYS A 181 8.16 22.60 8.36
CA CYS A 181 7.19 23.34 7.53
C CYS A 181 7.46 24.86 7.51
N HIS A 182 8.07 25.43 8.55
CA HIS A 182 8.24 26.89 8.68
C HIS A 182 9.69 27.37 8.57
N ASP A 183 10.66 26.50 8.87
CA ASP A 183 12.08 26.78 8.66
C ASP A 183 12.50 26.38 7.24
N ASN A 184 13.54 27.03 6.68
CA ASN A 184 14.01 26.93 5.28
C ASN A 184 14.43 25.52 4.78
N GLY A 185 13.99 24.43 5.40
CA GLY A 185 14.29 23.04 5.07
C GLY A 185 13.14 22.24 4.45
N CYS A 186 11.90 22.75 4.43
CA CYS A 186 10.83 22.13 3.64
C CYS A 186 10.87 22.64 2.18
N PRO A 187 11.01 21.77 1.18
CA PRO A 187 11.02 22.14 -0.23
C PRO A 187 9.63 22.50 -0.77
N CYS A 188 8.56 22.15 -0.03
CA CYS A 188 7.21 22.40 -0.51
C CYS A 188 6.83 23.89 -0.48
N PRO A 189 6.02 24.36 -1.44
CA PRO A 189 5.47 25.72 -1.42
C PRO A 189 4.77 26.03 -0.09
N LYS A 190 4.99 27.24 0.44
CA LYS A 190 4.40 27.66 1.73
C LYS A 190 2.86 27.62 1.77
N GLU A 191 2.22 27.61 0.61
CA GLU A 191 0.76 27.53 0.44
C GLU A 191 0.24 26.08 0.48
N GLN A 192 1.12 25.09 0.35
CA GLN A 192 0.86 23.65 0.43
C GLN A 192 1.40 23.03 1.74
N ALA A 193 1.95 23.86 2.65
CA ALA A 193 2.68 23.40 3.82
C ALA A 193 1.88 23.61 5.10
N CYS A 194 1.42 22.50 5.69
CA CYS A 194 0.80 22.38 7.01
C CYS A 194 -0.60 23.02 7.17
#